data_AF-A0A1H0HNW6-F1
#
_entry.id   AF-A0A1H0HNW6-F1
#
_cell.length_a   1.000
_cell.length_b   1.000
_cell.length_c   1.000
_cell.angle_alpha   90.00
_cell.angle_beta   90.00
_cell.angle_gamma   90.00
#
_symmetry.space_group_name_H-M   'P 1'
#
loop_
_entity.id
_entity.type
_entity.pdbx_description
1 polymer ?
#
loop_
_entity_poly.entity_id
_entity_poly.type
_entity_poly.pdbx_seq_one_letter_code
_entity_poly.pdbx_strand_id
1 'polypeptide(L)'
;MDDRSLPCPRPWRAADGSPQPSGTPTGAATAATFDGVPGLLIPARQARVAAGVVLIIVGLGLGGLSALLIIRGGVGPTLGAVVLGILGVLLLLAGFFALKRKQRMVGILLTPDHVALTWVHPVVRLPWHDITEIRPLSLRIGRSKTAPTQNYLGLITTDAAAADTRMRKVAAKFGRDVACAVPMRTMDIDQLVVLHSLRFYLENPDARAELSGDDAVRRVREGRF
;
A
#
# COMPACT_ATOMS: atom_id res chain seq x y z
N MET A 1 24.87 -7.50 8.03
CA MET A 1 24.15 -7.45 6.74
C MET A 1 25.19 -6.93 5.77
N ASP A 2 25.77 -7.80 4.95
CA ASP A 2 26.70 -7.33 3.91
C ASP A 2 25.94 -6.34 3.04
N ASP A 3 26.53 -5.15 2.87
CA ASP A 3 25.96 -3.98 2.21
C ASP A 3 25.96 -4.17 0.69
N ARG A 4 25.37 -5.28 0.22
CA ARG A 4 25.06 -5.48 -1.19
C ARG A 4 23.80 -4.67 -1.49
N SER A 5 24.01 -3.37 -1.72
CA SER A 5 22.96 -2.50 -2.23
C SER A 5 22.37 -3.12 -3.50
N LEU A 6 21.08 -3.42 -3.49
CA LEU A 6 20.38 -3.96 -4.66
C LEU A 6 20.52 -2.97 -5.84
N PRO A 7 20.71 -3.46 -7.07
CA PRO A 7 20.89 -2.56 -8.21
C PRO A 7 19.61 -1.75 -8.46
N CYS A 8 19.74 -0.42 -8.36
CA CYS A 8 18.64 0.49 -8.65
C CYS A 8 18.48 0.69 -10.18
N PRO A 9 17.29 0.45 -10.75
CA PRO A 9 17.07 0.62 -12.18
C PRO A 9 17.04 2.10 -12.57
N ARG A 10 17.40 2.42 -13.82
CA ARG A 10 17.48 3.81 -14.33
C ARG A 10 16.21 4.65 -14.07
N PRO A 11 14.98 4.15 -14.29
CA PRO A 11 13.77 4.94 -14.07
C PRO A 11 13.60 5.43 -12.63
N TRP A 12 14.19 4.75 -11.65
CA TRP A 12 14.09 5.10 -10.23
C TRP A 12 15.33 5.84 -9.72
N ARG A 13 16.22 6.29 -10.60
CA ARG A 13 17.38 7.10 -10.22
C ARG A 13 17.04 8.59 -10.34
N ALA A 14 17.55 9.37 -9.39
CA ALA A 14 17.57 10.82 -9.49
C ALA A 14 18.57 11.26 -10.58
N ALA A 15 18.58 12.57 -10.89
CA ALA A 15 19.46 13.13 -11.93
C ALA A 15 20.96 12.96 -11.63
N ASP A 16 21.31 12.86 -10.34
CA ASP A 16 22.67 12.59 -9.85
C ASP A 16 23.03 11.09 -9.88
N GLY A 17 22.12 10.21 -10.31
CA GLY A 17 22.31 8.78 -10.35
C GLY A 17 22.01 8.03 -9.05
N SER A 18 21.73 8.75 -7.95
CA SER A 18 21.35 8.14 -6.67
C SER A 18 19.96 7.49 -6.75
N PRO A 19 19.65 6.47 -5.92
CA PRO A 19 18.30 5.92 -5.83
C PRO A 19 17.32 6.99 -5.37
N GLN A 20 16.27 7.22 -6.15
CA GLN A 20 15.18 8.10 -5.76
C GLN A 20 14.29 7.36 -4.73
N PRO A 21 14.18 7.85 -3.48
CA PRO A 21 13.38 7.17 -2.47
C PRO A 21 11.90 7.26 -2.81
N SER A 22 11.17 6.16 -2.63
CA SER A 22 9.70 6.14 -2.72
C SER A 22 9.02 6.46 -1.40
N GLY A 23 9.73 6.38 -0.27
CA GLY A 23 9.22 6.60 1.07
C GLY A 23 10.19 6.04 2.12
N THR A 24 9.78 6.06 3.39
CA THR A 24 10.52 5.41 4.48
C THR A 24 9.90 4.03 4.72
N PRO A 25 10.62 2.93 4.38
CA PRO A 25 10.11 1.59 4.63
C PRO A 25 10.01 1.37 6.14
N THR A 26 8.86 0.87 6.59
CA THR A 26 8.54 0.64 8.02
C THR A 26 8.02 -0.78 8.28
N GLY A 27 7.82 -1.56 7.23
CA GLY A 27 7.27 -2.92 7.29
C GLY A 27 8.28 -3.97 6.87
N ALA A 28 7.90 -5.22 7.09
CA ALA A 28 8.63 -6.41 6.66
C ALA A 28 7.68 -7.34 5.92
N ALA A 29 8.23 -8.22 5.08
CA ALA A 29 7.42 -9.21 4.40
C ALA A 29 6.96 -10.25 5.44
N THR A 30 5.73 -10.75 5.29
CA THR A 30 5.15 -11.67 6.26
C THR A 30 4.42 -12.79 5.55
N ALA A 31 4.43 -14.00 6.12
CA ALA A 31 3.53 -15.06 5.68
C ALA A 31 2.07 -14.63 5.93
N ALA A 32 1.21 -14.92 4.97
CA ALA A 32 -0.20 -14.56 4.99
C ALA A 32 -1.02 -15.63 4.29
N THR A 33 -2.33 -15.66 4.55
CA THR A 33 -3.24 -16.59 3.90
C THR A 33 -4.34 -15.80 3.20
N PHE A 34 -4.56 -16.08 1.92
CA PHE A 34 -5.54 -15.41 1.08
C PHE A 34 -6.38 -16.44 0.36
N ASP A 35 -7.70 -16.34 0.54
CA ASP A 35 -8.66 -17.33 0.02
C ASP A 35 -8.31 -18.78 0.41
N GLY A 36 -7.73 -18.97 1.60
CA GLY A 36 -7.30 -20.28 2.09
C GLY A 36 -5.92 -20.74 1.58
N VAL A 37 -5.29 -19.97 0.68
CA VAL A 37 -3.96 -20.28 0.12
C VAL A 37 -2.88 -19.49 0.86
N PRO A 38 -1.85 -20.16 1.42
CA PRO A 38 -0.72 -19.47 2.02
C PRO A 38 0.16 -18.80 0.95
N GLY A 39 0.65 -17.61 1.27
CA GLY A 39 1.45 -16.77 0.38
C GLY A 39 2.32 -15.77 1.15
N LEU A 40 3.17 -15.07 0.41
CA LEU A 40 4.00 -13.98 0.91
C LEU A 40 3.28 -12.65 0.77
N LEU A 41 3.05 -11.94 1.88
CA LEU A 41 2.54 -10.58 1.87
C LEU A 41 3.67 -9.56 1.90
N ILE A 42 3.68 -8.69 0.90
CA ILE A 42 4.47 -7.47 0.85
C ILE A 42 3.52 -6.32 1.23
N PRO A 43 3.56 -5.82 2.47
CA PRO A 43 2.60 -4.86 2.98
C PRO A 43 2.66 -3.52 2.25
N ALA A 44 1.47 -2.95 2.07
CA ALA A 44 1.27 -1.59 1.59
C ALA A 44 0.59 -0.75 2.67
N ARG A 45 1.02 0.50 2.79
CA ARG A 45 0.51 1.50 3.71
C ARG A 45 -0.93 1.86 3.36
N GLN A 46 -1.87 1.49 4.23
CA GLN A 46 -3.21 2.07 4.17
C GLN A 46 -3.20 3.49 4.73
N ALA A 47 -3.63 4.46 3.92
CA ALA A 47 -3.85 5.86 4.34
C ALA A 47 -4.91 6.01 5.46
N ARG A 48 -5.60 4.94 5.87
CA ARG A 48 -6.76 4.97 6.77
C ARG A 48 -6.42 5.18 8.24
N VAL A 49 -5.19 4.89 8.66
CA VAL A 49 -4.79 5.04 10.08
C VAL A 49 -4.84 6.51 10.50
N ALA A 50 -4.40 7.43 9.64
CA ALA A 50 -4.45 8.87 9.91
C ALA A 50 -5.88 9.39 10.09
N ALA A 51 -6.83 8.91 9.27
CA ALA A 51 -8.23 9.31 9.38
C ALA A 51 -8.85 8.88 10.73
N GLY A 52 -8.54 7.67 11.21
CA GLY A 52 -9.02 7.20 12.52
C GLY A 52 -8.52 8.05 13.68
N VAL A 53 -7.23 8.42 13.66
CA VAL A 53 -6.62 9.31 14.68
C VAL A 53 -7.23 10.71 14.63
N VAL A 54 -7.42 11.29 13.45
CA VAL A 54 -8.05 12.60 13.28
C VAL A 54 -9.48 12.59 13.83
N LEU A 55 -10.26 11.54 13.56
CA LEU A 55 -11.62 11.41 14.10
C LEU A 55 -11.63 11.39 15.63
N ILE A 56 -10.65 10.73 16.27
CA ILE A 56 -10.53 10.72 17.73
C ILE A 56 -10.20 12.12 18.26
N ILE A 57 -9.22 12.81 17.67
CA ILE A 57 -8.83 14.16 18.11
C ILE A 57 -10.00 15.13 17.99
N VAL A 58 -10.70 15.12 16.86
CA VAL A 58 -11.89 15.96 16.66
C VAL A 58 -13.00 15.58 17.64
N GLY A 59 -13.23 14.28 17.86
CA GLY A 59 -14.21 13.78 18.82
C GLY A 59 -13.92 14.25 20.25
N LEU A 60 -12.65 14.19 20.69
CA LEU A 60 -12.22 14.73 21.99
C LEU A 60 -12.42 16.24 22.07
N GLY A 61 -12.10 16.98 21.01
CA GLY A 61 -12.29 18.43 20.96
C GLY A 61 -13.76 18.83 21.13
N LEU A 62 -14.67 18.17 20.40
CA LEU A 62 -16.12 18.41 20.52
C LEU A 62 -16.68 17.98 21.87
N GLY A 63 -16.21 16.84 22.40
CA GLY A 63 -16.60 16.37 23.74
C GLY A 63 -16.14 17.33 24.85
N GLY A 64 -14.92 17.85 24.76
CA GLY A 64 -14.40 18.84 25.70
C GLY A 64 -15.18 20.17 25.63
N LEU A 65 -15.50 20.64 24.42
CA LEU A 65 -16.32 21.83 24.22
C LEU A 65 -17.74 21.66 24.78
N SER A 66 -18.35 20.49 24.57
CA SER A 66 -19.65 20.11 25.14
C SER A 66 -19.62 20.17 26.67
N ALA A 67 -18.63 19.53 27.32
CA ALA A 67 -18.48 19.55 28.77
C ALA A 67 -18.32 20.97 29.32
N LEU A 68 -17.53 21.82 28.65
CA LEU A 68 -17.33 23.21 29.05
C LEU A 68 -18.61 24.04 28.96
N LEU A 69 -19.45 23.82 27.93
CA LEU A 69 -20.75 24.48 27.78
C LEU A 69 -21.76 24.05 28.85
N ILE A 70 -21.73 22.78 29.27
CA ILE A 70 -22.57 22.27 30.36
C ILE A 70 -22.16 22.92 31.69
N ILE A 71 -20.85 22.97 32.00
CA ILE A 71 -20.34 23.55 33.26
C ILE A 71 -20.66 25.05 33.37
N ARG A 72 -20.63 25.79 32.26
CA ARG A 72 -20.91 27.24 32.25
C ARG A 72 -22.37 27.62 32.47
N GLY A 73 -23.30 26.66 32.48
CA GLY A 73 -24.68 26.84 32.97
C GLY A 73 -25.51 27.89 32.21
N GLY A 74 -26.24 27.47 31.17
CA GLY A 74 -27.25 28.30 30.50
C GLY A 74 -28.25 27.47 29.70
N VAL A 75 -29.54 27.80 29.78
CA VAL A 75 -30.64 26.99 29.21
C VAL A 75 -30.54 26.86 27.68
N GLY A 76 -30.18 27.94 26.98
CA GLY A 76 -29.92 27.95 25.53
C GLY A 76 -28.69 27.12 25.09
N PRO A 77 -27.50 27.30 25.70
CA PRO A 77 -26.31 26.53 25.33
C PRO A 77 -26.38 25.04 25.70
N THR A 78 -27.35 24.61 26.51
CA THR A 78 -27.47 23.20 26.93
C THR A 78 -27.82 22.29 25.74
N LEU A 79 -28.74 22.71 24.86
CA LEU A 79 -29.11 21.91 23.68
C LEU A 79 -27.92 21.78 22.71
N GLY A 80 -27.18 22.86 22.49
CA GLY A 80 -25.97 22.86 21.68
C GLY A 80 -24.88 21.96 22.26
N ALA A 81 -24.72 21.98 23.59
CA ALA A 81 -23.77 21.11 24.28
C ALA A 81 -24.13 19.63 24.12
N VAL A 82 -25.41 19.25 24.22
CA VAL A 82 -25.85 17.86 24.01
C VAL A 82 -25.55 17.39 22.59
N VAL A 83 -25.86 18.19 21.57
CA VAL A 83 -25.57 17.84 20.16
C VAL A 83 -24.07 17.68 19.92
N LEU A 84 -23.24 18.59 20.44
CA LEU A 84 -21.79 18.52 20.36
C LEU A 84 -21.24 17.27 21.07
N GLY A 85 -21.80 16.92 22.23
CA GLY A 85 -21.42 15.74 22.99
C GLY A 85 -21.72 14.46 22.23
N ILE A 86 -22.93 14.34 21.67
CA ILE A 86 -23.32 13.20 20.83
C ILE A 86 -22.40 13.08 19.61
N LEU A 87 -22.14 14.18 18.90
CA LEU A 87 -21.25 14.18 17.74
C LEU A 87 -19.81 13.78 18.13
N GLY A 88 -19.31 14.31 19.26
CA GLY A 88 -18.01 13.93 19.81
C GLY A 88 -17.90 12.43 20.08
N VAL A 89 -18.91 11.84 20.73
CA VAL A 89 -18.98 10.40 21.01
C VAL A 89 -19.06 9.58 19.72
N LEU A 90 -19.86 10.00 18.74
CA LEU A 90 -19.96 9.31 17.44
C LEU A 90 -18.61 9.32 16.68
N LEU A 91 -17.89 10.43 16.69
CA LEU A 91 -16.56 10.52 16.07
C LEU A 91 -15.52 9.67 16.79
N LEU A 92 -15.55 9.64 18.13
CA LEU A 92 -14.70 8.77 18.93
C LEU A 92 -14.96 7.29 18.60
N LEU A 93 -16.22 6.88 18.56
CA LEU A 93 -16.62 5.52 18.19
C LEU A 93 -16.17 5.21 16.75
N ALA A 94 -16.41 6.11 15.80
CA ALA A 94 -16.00 5.93 14.41
C ALA A 94 -14.48 5.78 14.27
N GLY A 95 -13.70 6.61 14.95
CA GLY A 95 -12.23 6.53 14.97
C GLY A 95 -11.72 5.26 15.65
N PHE A 96 -12.33 4.87 16.78
CA PHE A 96 -12.01 3.62 17.48
C PHE A 96 -12.31 2.39 16.62
N PHE A 97 -13.49 2.32 15.99
CA PHE A 97 -13.81 1.24 15.06
C PHE A 97 -12.91 1.25 13.82
N ALA A 98 -12.53 2.43 13.31
CA ALA A 98 -11.58 2.54 12.21
C ALA A 98 -10.19 1.97 12.58
N LEU A 99 -9.74 2.17 13.83
CA LEU A 99 -8.48 1.62 14.35
C LEU A 99 -8.58 0.14 14.71
N LYS A 100 -9.71 -0.31 15.27
CA LYS A 100 -9.94 -1.72 15.64
C LYS A 100 -10.26 -2.63 14.47
N ARG A 101 -10.64 -2.09 13.32
CA ARG A 101 -10.89 -2.91 12.13
C ARG A 101 -9.59 -3.62 11.79
N LYS A 102 -9.55 -4.96 11.96
CA LYS A 102 -8.39 -5.81 11.64
C LYS A 102 -7.76 -5.28 10.36
N GLN A 103 -6.48 -4.93 10.43
CA GLN A 103 -5.70 -4.56 9.25
C GLN A 103 -5.93 -5.68 8.25
N ARG A 104 -6.74 -5.42 7.22
CA ARG A 104 -6.84 -6.34 6.10
C ARG A 104 -5.41 -6.50 5.59
N MET A 105 -5.04 -7.72 5.23
CA MET A 105 -3.80 -7.95 4.47
C MET A 105 -3.88 -7.04 3.26
N VAL A 106 -3.11 -5.97 3.27
CA VAL A 106 -3.18 -4.89 2.29
C VAL A 106 -1.77 -4.76 1.78
N GLY A 107 -1.61 -5.08 0.51
CA GLY A 107 -0.30 -5.22 -0.08
C GLY A 107 -0.34 -6.12 -1.30
N ILE A 108 0.85 -6.39 -1.80
CA ILE A 108 1.04 -7.35 -2.88
C ILE A 108 1.19 -8.71 -2.21
N LEU A 109 0.27 -9.61 -2.48
CA LEU A 109 0.36 -10.97 -2.01
C LEU A 109 0.84 -11.87 -3.16
N LEU A 110 1.90 -12.62 -2.90
CA LEU A 110 2.44 -13.60 -3.82
C LEU A 110 2.02 -14.98 -3.36
N THR A 111 1.23 -15.68 -4.16
CA THR A 111 0.89 -17.09 -3.96
C THR A 111 1.61 -17.93 -5.01
N PRO A 112 1.68 -19.26 -4.87
CA PRO A 112 2.24 -20.12 -5.90
C PRO A 112 1.58 -19.93 -7.28
N ASP A 113 0.28 -19.63 -7.32
CA ASP A 113 -0.51 -19.58 -8.55
C ASP A 113 -0.61 -18.17 -9.16
N HIS A 114 -0.66 -17.14 -8.32
CA HIS A 114 -0.93 -15.77 -8.77
C HIS A 114 -0.39 -14.68 -7.83
N VAL A 115 -0.31 -13.47 -8.39
CA VAL A 115 -0.07 -12.22 -7.66
C VAL A 115 -1.42 -11.55 -7.39
N ALA A 116 -1.74 -11.29 -6.12
CA ALA A 116 -2.97 -10.60 -5.71
C ALA A 116 -2.70 -9.20 -5.15
N LEU A 117 -3.45 -8.21 -5.64
CA LEU A 117 -3.38 -6.82 -5.17
C LEU A 117 -4.56 -6.55 -4.24
N THR A 118 -4.33 -6.76 -2.95
CA THR A 118 -5.39 -6.86 -1.94
C THR A 118 -5.94 -5.52 -1.45
N TRP A 119 -5.35 -4.40 -1.87
CA TRP A 119 -5.79 -3.05 -1.50
C TRP A 119 -6.88 -2.47 -2.42
N VAL A 120 -7.16 -3.11 -3.56
CA VAL A 120 -8.20 -2.71 -4.52
C VAL A 120 -9.43 -3.59 -4.35
N HIS A 121 -10.61 -3.05 -4.64
CA HIS A 121 -11.85 -3.81 -4.66
C HIS A 121 -12.54 -3.64 -6.03
N PRO A 122 -12.83 -4.71 -6.77
CA PRO A 122 -12.51 -6.11 -6.46
C PRO A 122 -10.99 -6.36 -6.38
N VAL A 123 -10.58 -7.43 -5.68
CA VAL A 123 -9.16 -7.80 -5.59
C VAL A 123 -8.69 -8.20 -6.98
N VAL A 124 -7.60 -7.59 -7.43
CA VAL A 124 -6.98 -7.92 -8.73
C VAL A 124 -6.09 -9.14 -8.52
N ARG A 125 -6.38 -10.22 -9.24
CA ARG A 125 -5.58 -11.45 -9.26
C ARG A 125 -4.94 -11.59 -10.64
N LEU A 126 -3.62 -11.69 -10.67
CA LEU A 126 -2.82 -11.81 -11.88
C LEU A 126 -2.10 -13.15 -11.84
N PRO A 127 -2.57 -14.17 -12.58
CA PRO A 127 -1.86 -15.44 -12.69
C PRO A 127 -0.43 -15.22 -13.17
N TRP A 128 0.52 -15.99 -12.63
CA TRP A 128 1.93 -15.81 -13.02
C TRP A 128 2.18 -16.02 -14.52
N HIS A 129 1.42 -16.91 -15.16
CA HIS A 129 1.55 -17.18 -16.59
C HIS A 129 1.07 -16.03 -17.48
N ASP A 130 0.22 -15.14 -16.94
CA ASP A 130 -0.24 -13.96 -17.68
C ASP A 130 0.72 -12.79 -17.54
N ILE A 131 1.58 -12.78 -16.52
CA ILE A 131 2.56 -11.73 -16.29
C ILE A 131 3.76 -11.99 -17.21
N THR A 132 3.99 -11.10 -18.17
CA THR A 132 5.10 -11.23 -19.12
C THR A 132 6.35 -10.51 -18.64
N GLU A 133 6.19 -9.36 -17.99
CA GLU A 133 7.31 -8.56 -17.51
C GLU A 133 6.93 -7.75 -16.27
N ILE A 134 7.91 -7.56 -15.38
CA ILE A 134 7.81 -6.66 -14.25
C ILE A 134 8.81 -5.52 -14.43
N ARG A 135 8.28 -4.31 -14.69
CA ARG A 135 9.07 -3.17 -15.14
C ARG A 135 9.08 -2.04 -14.09
N PRO A 136 10.25 -1.44 -13.77
CA PRO A 136 10.29 -0.20 -13.02
C PRO A 136 9.83 0.96 -13.91
N LEU A 137 8.86 1.71 -13.43
CA LEU A 137 8.26 2.85 -14.12
C LEU A 137 8.43 4.12 -13.28
N SER A 138 8.42 5.28 -13.93
CA SER A 138 8.54 6.58 -13.26
C SER A 138 7.59 7.59 -13.88
N LEU A 139 6.84 8.31 -13.06
CA LEU A 139 5.92 9.36 -13.52
C LEU A 139 6.31 10.70 -12.92
N ARG A 140 6.60 11.67 -13.78
CA ARG A 140 6.78 13.07 -13.36
C ARG A 140 5.42 13.71 -13.11
N ILE A 141 5.21 14.25 -11.91
CA ILE A 141 3.95 14.91 -11.53
C ILE A 141 4.09 16.42 -11.66
N GLY A 142 3.76 16.94 -12.83
CA GLY A 142 3.77 18.36 -13.14
C GLY A 142 4.49 18.67 -14.46
N ARG A 143 4.41 19.93 -14.89
CA ARG A 143 5.03 20.41 -16.14
C ARG A 143 6.42 21.01 -15.94
N SER A 144 6.79 21.34 -14.70
CA SER A 144 8.12 21.91 -14.39
C SER A 144 9.23 20.86 -14.54
N LYS A 145 10.44 21.30 -14.90
CA LYS A 145 11.66 20.47 -14.85
C LYS A 145 11.99 20.00 -13.42
N THR A 146 11.51 20.72 -12.41
CA THR A 146 11.66 20.40 -10.97
C THR A 146 10.49 19.59 -10.41
N ALA A 147 9.53 19.20 -11.25
CA ALA A 147 8.37 18.46 -10.79
C ALA A 147 8.77 17.12 -10.15
N PRO A 148 8.17 16.74 -9.02
CA PRO A 148 8.52 15.50 -8.33
C PRO A 148 8.24 14.30 -9.22
N THR A 149 9.21 13.39 -9.30
CA THR A 149 9.04 12.09 -9.94
C THR A 149 8.51 11.10 -8.91
N GLN A 150 7.57 10.24 -9.30
CA GLN A 150 7.09 9.14 -8.48
C GLN A 150 7.45 7.81 -9.12
N ASN A 151 7.96 6.89 -8.30
CA ASN A 151 8.30 5.54 -8.71
C ASN A 151 7.06 4.66 -8.68
N TYR A 152 6.89 3.90 -9.77
CA TYR A 152 5.85 2.94 -9.97
C TYR A 152 6.44 1.59 -10.35
N LEU A 153 5.76 0.52 -9.98
CA LEU A 153 6.04 -0.84 -10.45
C LEU A 153 4.98 -1.22 -11.48
N GLY A 154 5.42 -1.56 -12.68
CA GLY A 154 4.61 -1.97 -13.82
C GLY A 154 4.39 -3.48 -13.87
N LEU A 155 3.13 -3.87 -13.74
CA LEU A 155 2.48 -5.12 -14.11
C LEU A 155 2.25 -5.27 -15.62
N ILE A 156 3.10 -5.94 -16.42
CA ILE A 156 2.83 -6.14 -17.85
C ILE A 156 2.22 -7.54 -18.02
N THR A 157 1.06 -7.62 -18.67
CA THR A 157 0.34 -8.88 -18.83
C THR A 157 -0.13 -9.09 -20.27
N THR A 158 -0.36 -10.35 -20.64
CA THR A 158 -1.03 -10.72 -21.89
C THR A 158 -2.49 -10.31 -21.89
N ASP A 159 -3.17 -10.47 -20.74
CA ASP A 159 -4.55 -10.03 -20.53
C ASP A 159 -4.61 -8.75 -19.69
N ALA A 160 -4.76 -7.61 -20.36
CA ALA A 160 -4.95 -6.32 -19.70
C ALA A 160 -6.34 -6.17 -19.03
N ALA A 161 -7.32 -7.02 -19.37
CA ALA A 161 -8.65 -6.97 -18.77
C ALA A 161 -8.67 -7.47 -17.32
N ALA A 162 -7.66 -8.24 -16.89
CA ALA A 162 -7.51 -8.75 -15.53
C ALA A 162 -7.34 -7.62 -14.47
N ALA A 163 -6.93 -6.41 -14.86
CA ALA A 163 -6.78 -5.28 -13.97
C ALA A 163 -8.04 -4.40 -13.86
N ASP A 164 -8.32 -3.90 -12.65
CA ASP A 164 -9.44 -2.97 -12.40
C ASP A 164 -9.34 -1.69 -13.24
N THR A 165 -10.49 -1.11 -13.58
CA THR A 165 -10.61 0.11 -14.42
C THR A 165 -9.79 1.27 -13.87
N ARG A 166 -9.73 1.44 -12.53
CA ARG A 166 -8.94 2.51 -11.92
C ARG A 166 -7.44 2.28 -12.11
N MET A 167 -6.98 1.03 -11.99
CA MET A 167 -5.57 0.68 -12.19
C MET A 167 -5.17 0.86 -13.65
N ARG A 168 -6.02 0.44 -14.59
CA ARG A 168 -5.80 0.66 -16.02
C ARG A 168 -5.66 2.14 -16.38
N LYS A 169 -6.45 3.02 -15.75
CA LYS A 169 -6.35 4.48 -15.99
C LYS A 169 -4.98 5.04 -15.59
N VAL A 170 -4.37 4.50 -14.54
CA VAL A 170 -3.02 4.90 -14.12
C VAL A 170 -1.97 4.24 -15.03
N ALA A 171 -2.15 2.95 -15.33
CA ALA A 171 -1.25 2.17 -16.17
C ALA A 171 -1.15 2.72 -17.61
N ALA A 172 -2.26 3.22 -18.17
CA ALA A 172 -2.33 3.86 -19.48
C ALA A 172 -1.42 5.09 -19.63
N LYS A 173 -0.93 5.68 -18.53
CA LYS A 173 0.07 6.76 -18.56
C LYS A 173 1.47 6.28 -18.92
N PHE A 174 1.73 4.98 -18.82
CA PHE A 174 3.04 4.36 -19.02
C PHE A 174 3.11 3.54 -20.31
N GLY A 175 1.97 3.10 -20.84
CA GLY A 175 1.88 2.30 -22.05
C GLY A 175 0.55 1.56 -22.13
N ARG A 176 0.22 1.00 -23.30
CA ARG A 176 -0.98 0.14 -23.47
C ARG A 176 -0.72 -1.30 -23.02
N ASP A 177 0.55 -1.70 -22.93
CA ASP A 177 1.07 -2.98 -22.47
C ASP A 177 1.01 -3.14 -20.94
N VAL A 178 0.99 -2.02 -20.21
CA VAL A 178 0.96 -2.04 -18.75
C VAL A 178 -0.48 -2.27 -18.27
N ALA A 179 -0.73 -3.42 -17.65
CA ALA A 179 -2.03 -3.73 -17.04
C ALA A 179 -2.19 -3.06 -15.68
N CYS A 180 -1.10 -3.02 -14.90
CA CYS A 180 -1.08 -2.49 -13.54
C CYS A 180 0.09 -1.55 -13.30
N ALA A 181 -0.14 -0.43 -12.60
CA ALA A 181 0.92 0.43 -12.11
C ALA A 181 0.76 0.65 -10.61
N VAL A 182 1.64 0.07 -9.81
CA VAL A 182 1.62 0.15 -8.34
C VAL A 182 2.53 1.29 -7.89
N PRO A 183 2.04 2.31 -7.18
CA PRO A 183 2.88 3.39 -6.68
C PRO A 183 3.76 2.90 -5.51
N MET A 184 5.08 2.93 -5.67
CA MET A 184 6.02 2.42 -4.66
C MET A 184 5.99 3.19 -3.34
N ARG A 185 5.52 4.45 -3.36
CA ARG A 185 5.30 5.24 -2.13
C ARG A 185 4.24 4.69 -1.19
N THR A 186 3.44 3.74 -1.68
CA THR A 186 2.42 3.08 -0.88
C THR A 186 2.92 1.78 -0.28
N MET A 187 4.14 1.33 -0.58
CA MET A 187 4.70 0.11 -0.01
C MET A 187 5.36 0.43 1.34
N ASP A 188 5.22 -0.49 2.31
CA ASP A 188 5.93 -0.38 3.58
C ASP A 188 7.30 -1.08 3.56
N ILE A 189 7.64 -1.76 2.46
CA ILE A 189 8.95 -2.36 2.17
C ILE A 189 9.71 -1.51 1.14
N ASP A 190 11.04 -1.59 1.19
CA ASP A 190 11.93 -0.96 0.20
C ASP A 190 11.53 -1.34 -1.24
N GLN A 191 11.41 -0.34 -2.13
CA GLN A 191 10.97 -0.53 -3.51
C GLN A 191 11.85 -1.51 -4.32
N LEU A 192 13.15 -1.55 -4.05
CA LEU A 192 14.09 -2.44 -4.73
C LEU A 192 13.86 -3.88 -4.29
N VAL A 193 13.62 -4.09 -2.98
CA VAL A 193 13.23 -5.40 -2.45
C VAL A 193 11.94 -5.88 -3.12
N VAL A 194 10.93 -5.01 -3.25
CA VAL A 194 9.67 -5.36 -3.94
C VAL A 194 9.92 -5.73 -5.41
N LEU A 195 10.67 -4.92 -6.15
CA LEU A 195 10.99 -5.16 -7.56
C LEU A 195 11.71 -6.49 -7.77
N HIS A 196 12.78 -6.72 -7.02
CA HIS A 196 13.64 -7.88 -7.18
C HIS A 196 12.95 -9.16 -6.69
N SER A 197 12.15 -9.10 -5.62
CA SER A 197 11.33 -10.24 -5.18
C SER A 197 10.38 -10.70 -6.28
N LEU A 198 9.65 -9.75 -6.87
CA LEU A 198 8.68 -10.05 -7.91
C LEU A 198 9.31 -10.58 -9.19
N ARG A 199 10.45 -10.00 -9.61
CA ARG A 199 11.21 -10.50 -10.76
C ARG A 199 11.75 -11.90 -10.53
N PHE A 200 12.34 -12.15 -9.35
CA PHE A 200 12.85 -13.47 -9.00
C PHE A 200 11.78 -14.55 -9.13
N TYR A 201 10.59 -14.35 -8.55
CA TYR A 201 9.50 -15.34 -8.67
C TYR A 201 8.88 -15.43 -10.06
N LEU A 202 8.95 -14.35 -10.85
CA LEU A 202 8.56 -14.42 -12.26
C LEU A 202 9.53 -15.31 -13.04
N GLU A 203 10.83 -15.10 -12.87
CA GLU A 203 11.92 -15.78 -13.58
C GLU A 203 12.18 -17.21 -13.07
N ASN A 204 11.77 -17.55 -11.84
CA ASN A 204 11.99 -18.84 -11.21
C ASN A 204 10.66 -19.50 -10.80
N PRO A 205 9.93 -20.15 -11.73
CA PRO A 205 8.66 -20.81 -11.42
C PRO A 205 8.74 -21.84 -10.31
N ASP A 206 9.84 -22.60 -10.24
CA ASP A 206 10.03 -23.65 -9.23
C ASP A 206 10.16 -23.09 -7.81
N ALA A 207 10.68 -21.86 -7.67
CA ALA A 207 10.81 -21.20 -6.39
C ALA A 207 9.46 -20.77 -5.81
N ARG A 208 8.39 -20.70 -6.62
CA ARG A 208 7.06 -20.24 -6.17
C ARG A 208 6.43 -21.15 -5.13
N ALA A 209 6.83 -22.43 -5.07
CA ALA A 209 6.37 -23.34 -4.02
C ALA A 209 6.76 -22.85 -2.60
N GLU A 210 7.88 -22.13 -2.47
CA GLU A 210 8.36 -21.60 -1.19
C GLU A 210 7.51 -20.40 -0.70
N LEU A 211 6.70 -19.77 -1.59
CA LEU A 211 5.80 -18.66 -1.24
C LEU A 211 4.77 -19.03 -0.18
N SER A 212 4.45 -20.31 -0.06
CA SER A 212 3.52 -20.85 0.92
C SER A 212 4.13 -21.03 2.32
N GLY A 213 5.42 -20.75 2.51
CA GLY A 213 6.13 -20.95 3.77
C GLY A 213 7.01 -19.78 4.20
N ASP A 214 7.70 -19.97 5.33
CA ASP A 214 8.61 -18.97 5.91
C ASP A 214 9.89 -18.77 5.09
N ASP A 215 10.19 -19.67 4.15
CA ASP A 215 11.35 -19.60 3.28
C ASP A 215 11.32 -18.36 2.38
N ALA A 216 10.17 -18.03 1.81
CA ALA A 216 9.99 -16.81 1.03
C ALA A 216 10.21 -15.55 1.88
N VAL A 217 9.69 -15.53 3.11
CA VAL A 217 9.88 -14.41 4.05
C VAL A 217 11.36 -14.22 4.36
N ARG A 218 12.06 -15.31 4.67
CA ARG A 218 13.50 -15.31 4.94
C ARG A 218 14.30 -14.83 3.75
N ARG A 219 13.98 -15.30 2.54
CA ARG A 219 14.62 -14.87 1.29
C ARG A 219 14.52 -13.36 1.09
N VAL A 220 13.30 -12.83 1.19
CA VAL A 220 13.05 -11.39 1.00
C VAL A 220 13.77 -10.57 2.07
N ARG A 221 13.77 -11.03 3.32
CA ARG A 221 14.47 -10.37 4.42
C ARG A 221 15.99 -10.34 4.23
N GLU A 222 16.55 -11.40 3.66
CA GLU A 222 17.99 -11.53 3.39
C GLU A 222 18.42 -10.94 2.04
N GLY A 223 17.47 -10.52 1.20
CA GLY A 223 17.76 -9.94 -0.12
C GLY A 223 18.29 -10.96 -1.15
N ARG A 224 17.92 -12.24 -1.03
CA ARG A 224 18.39 -13.32 -1.90
C ARG A 224 17.50 -13.50 -3.13
N PHE A 225 17.69 -12.64 -4.13
CA PHE A 225 16.98 -12.65 -5.42
C PHE A 225 17.86 -13.16 -6.56
#